data_AF-A0A0F9HHS9-F1
#
_entry.id   AF-A0A0F9HHS9-F1
#
_cell.length_a   1.000
_cell.length_b   1.000
_cell.length_c   1.000
_cell.angle_alpha   90.00
_cell.angle_beta   90.00
_cell.angle_gamma   90.00
#
_symmetry.space_group_name_H-M   'P 1'
#
loop_
_entity.id
_entity.type
_entity.pdbx_description
1 polymer ?
#
loop_
_entity_poly.entity_id
_entity_poly.type
_entity_poly.pdbx_seq_one_letter_code
_entity_poly.pdbx_strand_id
1 'polypeptide(L)' 'MGKTAQSKLEQADDLNKTANKIRQRDPESARDLDTLARQARRAAIKQLRRKPKRPSTKNRTVL' A
#
# COMPACT_ATOMS: atom_id res chain seq x y z
N MET A 1 4.60 5.44 -13.68
CA MET A 1 3.64 4.34 -13.42
C MET A 1 3.39 4.24 -11.90
N GLY A 2 2.29 4.79 -11.40
CA GLY A 2 2.02 4.81 -9.95
C GLY A 2 1.38 3.51 -9.48
N LYS A 3 1.96 2.83 -8.48
CA LYS A 3 1.37 1.63 -7.87
C LYS A 3 -0.02 1.98 -7.31
N THR A 4 -1.06 1.41 -7.91
CA THR A 4 -2.46 1.56 -7.49
C THR A 4 -2.65 1.01 -6.07
N ALA A 5 -3.75 1.36 -5.41
CA ALA A 5 -4.06 0.77 -4.11
C ALA A 5 -4.11 -0.76 -4.17
N GLN A 6 -4.61 -1.32 -5.27
CA GLN A 6 -4.71 -2.76 -5.49
C GLN A 6 -3.33 -3.43 -5.60
N SER A 7 -2.40 -2.84 -6.36
CA SER A 7 -1.02 -3.32 -6.45
C SER A 7 -0.31 -3.36 -5.07
N LYS A 8 -0.62 -2.42 -4.18
CA LYS A 8 -0.07 -2.41 -2.82
C LYS A 8 -0.70 -3.46 -1.90
N LEU A 9 -1.97 -3.83 -2.12
CA LEU A 9 -2.62 -4.92 -1.38
C LEU A 9 -2.06 -6.26 -1.83
N GLU A 10 -1.92 -6.47 -3.13
CA GLU A 10 -1.31 -7.68 -3.71
C GLU A 10 0.13 -7.90 -3.20
N GLN A 11 0.95 -6.84 -3.22
CA GLN A 11 2.30 -6.90 -2.65
C GLN A 11 2.29 -7.30 -1.17
N ALA A 12 1.33 -6.81 -0.38
CA ALA A 12 1.24 -7.16 1.03
C ALA A 12 0.84 -8.63 1.26
N ASP A 13 -0.02 -9.16 0.40
CA ASP A 13 -0.46 -10.55 0.50
C ASP A 13 0.66 -11.52 0.10
N ASP A 14 1.47 -11.17 -0.90
CA ASP A 14 2.66 -11.94 -1.26
C ASP A 14 3.71 -11.95 -0.15
N LEU A 15 3.96 -10.78 0.47
CA LEU A 15 4.86 -10.68 1.63
C LEU A 15 4.37 -11.51 2.83
N ASN A 16 3.06 -11.56 3.10
CA ASN A 16 2.52 -12.42 4.15
C ASN A 16 2.64 -13.91 3.80
N LYS A 17 2.44 -14.29 2.53
CA LYS A 17 2.64 -15.68 2.09
C LYS A 17 4.09 -16.11 2.28
N THR A 18 5.06 -15.26 1.94
CA THR A 18 6.49 -15.57 2.14
C THR A 18 6.85 -15.59 3.63
N ALA A 19 6.36 -14.63 4.43
CA ALA A 19 6.55 -14.60 5.87
C ALA A 19 6.06 -15.90 6.53
N ASN A 20 4.86 -16.36 6.19
CA ASN A 20 4.30 -17.60 6.75
C ASN A 20 5.12 -18.84 6.40
N LYS A 21 5.68 -18.91 5.17
CA LYS A 21 6.53 -20.02 4.75
C LYS A 21 7.84 -20.08 5.54
N ILE A 22 8.43 -18.92 5.85
CA ILE A 22 9.74 -18.88 6.52
C ILE A 22 9.63 -18.77 8.05
N ARG A 23 8.47 -18.44 8.62
CA ARG A 23 8.28 -18.19 10.06
C ARG A 23 8.85 -19.28 10.99
N GLN A 24 8.76 -20.55 10.59
CA GLN A 24 9.31 -21.65 11.39
C GLN A 24 10.83 -21.80 11.25
N ARG A 25 11.39 -21.42 10.09
CA ARG A 25 12.82 -21.53 9.78
C ARG A 25 13.60 -20.30 10.22
N ASP A 26 13.04 -19.12 10.02
CA ASP A 26 13.61 -17.82 10.33
C ASP A 26 12.49 -16.87 10.80
N PRO A 27 12.28 -16.78 12.12
CA PRO A 27 11.24 -15.94 12.69
C PRO A 27 11.57 -14.44 12.64
N GLU A 28 12.85 -14.05 12.55
CA GLU A 28 13.23 -12.64 12.45
C GLU A 28 12.91 -12.09 11.07
N SER A 29 13.37 -12.78 10.02
CA SER A 29 13.05 -12.41 8.64
C SER A 29 11.53 -12.43 8.39
N ALA A 30 10.79 -13.36 9.01
CA ALA A 30 9.33 -13.38 8.92
C ALA A 30 8.68 -12.14 9.54
N ARG A 31 9.22 -11.65 10.67
CA ARG A 31 8.74 -10.41 11.30
C ARG A 31 9.01 -9.19 10.41
N ASP A 32 10.16 -9.13 9.75
CA ASP A 32 10.47 -8.03 8.83
C ASP A 32 9.50 -8.00 7.65
N LEU A 33 9.22 -9.17 7.05
CA LEU A 33 8.24 -9.31 5.98
C LEU A 33 6.82 -8.93 6.42
N ASP A 34 6.39 -9.37 7.61
CA ASP A 34 5.10 -8.97 8.21
C ASP A 34 5.02 -7.44 8.41
N THR A 35 6.14 -6.80 8.75
CA THR A 35 6.21 -5.34 8.97
C THR A 35 6.07 -4.60 7.64
N LEU A 36 6.76 -5.06 6.60
CA LEU A 36 6.64 -4.53 5.23
C LEU A 36 5.22 -4.71 4.69
N ALA A 37 4.60 -5.89 4.90
CA ALA A 37 3.22 -6.15 4.49
C ALA A 37 2.23 -5.18 5.17
N ARG A 38 2.41 -4.90 6.48
CA ARG A 38 1.60 -3.91 7.20
C ARG A 38 1.78 -2.50 6.64
N GLN A 39 3.01 -2.10 6.31
CA GLN A 39 3.27 -0.78 5.71
C GLN A 39 2.58 -0.64 4.34
N ALA A 40 2.68 -1.67 3.49
CA ALA A 40 2.01 -1.69 2.19
C ALA A 40 0.48 -1.58 2.32
N ARG A 41 -0.14 -2.33 3.24
CA ARG A 41 -1.59 -2.21 3.55
C ARG A 41 -1.97 -0.83 4.04
N ARG A 42 -1.21 -0.25 4.98
CA ARG A 42 -1.46 1.12 5.47
C ARG A 42 -1.39 2.13 4.34
N ALA A 43 -0.42 1.99 3.43
CA ALA A 43 -0.28 2.86 2.27
C ALA A 43 -1.44 2.70 1.26
N ALA A 44 -1.90 1.47 1.03
CA ALA A 44 -3.07 1.18 0.20
C ALA A 44 -4.34 1.82 0.79
N ILE A 45 -4.60 1.58 2.08
CA ILE A 45 -5.75 2.16 2.81
C ILE A 45 -5.67 3.69 2.77
N LYS A 46 -4.50 4.29 2.98
CA LYS A 46 -4.33 5.74 2.88
C LYS A 46 -4.66 6.24 1.47
N GLN A 47 -4.28 5.51 0.43
CA GLN A 47 -4.60 5.87 -0.96
C GLN A 47 -6.10 5.76 -1.24
N LEU A 48 -6.77 4.72 -0.74
CA LEU A 48 -8.24 4.56 -0.86
C LEU A 48 -9.01 5.62 -0.07
N ARG A 49 -8.52 5.99 1.13
CA ARG A 49 -9.14 7.01 1.98
C ARG A 49 -8.92 8.43 1.46
N ARG A 50 -7.92 8.67 0.63
CA ARG A 50 -7.72 9.99 0.02
C ARG A 50 -8.86 10.24 -0.96
N LYS A 51 -9.77 11.15 -0.58
CA LYS A 51 -10.73 11.73 -1.51
C LYS A 51 -9.95 12.28 -2.71
N PRO A 52 -10.42 12.08 -3.95
CA PRO A 52 -9.77 12.66 -5.12
C PRO A 52 -9.62 14.16 -4.89
N LYS A 53 -8.43 14.70 -5.18
CA LYS A 53 -8.17 16.13 -5.08
C LYS A 53 -9.19 16.79 -6.02
N ARG A 54 -10.14 17.56 -5.47
CA ARG A 54 -11.07 18.32 -6.31
C ARG A 54 -10.21 19.14 -7.26
N PRO A 55 -10.47 19.09 -8.58
CA PRO A 55 -9.75 19.95 -9.51
C PRO A 55 -10.01 21.39 -9.03
N SER A 56 -8.96 22.05 -8.54
CA SER A 56 -9.02 23.44 -8.16
C SER A 56 -9.21 24.20 -9.47
N THR A 57 -10.44 24.60 -9.76
CA THR A 57 -10.83 25.47 -10.87
C THR A 57 -10.23 26.87 -10.64
N LYS A 58 -8.90 26.98 -10.70
CA LYS A 58 -8.18 28.25 -10.54
C LYS A 58 -7.78 28.79 -11.91
N ASN A 59 -8.76 28.87 -12.82
CA ASN A 59 -8.79 29.74 -13.99
C ASN A 59 -10.25 29.86 -14.48
N ARG A 60 -11.05 30.59 -13.69
CA ARG A 60 -12.30 31.21 -14.12
C ARG A 60 -11.96 32.67 -14.40
N THR A 61 -11.55 32.97 -15.63
CA THR A 61 -11.67 34.28 -16.29
C THR A 61 -12.79 34.07 -17.30
N VAL A 62 -14.07 34.26 -16.96
CA VAL A 62 -14.83 35.53 -16.94
C VAL A 62 -14.34 36.53 -17.98
N LEU A 63 -15.12 36.59 -19.08
CA LEU A 63 -15.24 37.64 -20.10
C LEU A 63 -13.96 38.07 -20.84
#